data_AF-A0A9Q2EP32-F1
#
_entry.id   AF-A0A9Q2EP32-F1
#
_cell.length_a   1.000
_cell.length_b   1.000
_cell.length_c   1.000
_cell.angle_alpha   90.00
_cell.angle_beta   90.00
_cell.angle_gamma   90.00
#
_symmetry.space_group_name_H-M   'P 1'
#
loop_
_entity.id
_entity.type
_entity.pdbx_description
1 polymer ?
#
loop_
_entity_poly.entity_id
_entity_poly.type
_entity_poly.pdbx_seq_one_letter_code
_entity_poly.pdbx_strand_id
1 'polypeptide(L)'
;MMQIFSGASSGGWFEKAQRFGKSFMLPIAVLPAAGLLLGIGGALSNPNTLAAYPFLDVSWLQAIFTIMSSAGSIVFANLSVLFAVGVAVGLAKNDKGTAGLAALLAFLVMNATINALLILTGKLAHENPGAVGQGMTLGIQTLETGVFGGVVIGLVTCALHHRFNKIALPQFLGFFGGSRFVPIISSLAAILVGAIMTVVWPHFQKLIFGLGGLVDATGYLGTLLYGFILRMLGPFGLHHIFYLPFWTTALGGSEIVNGHLVEGTQRIFFAQLADPNTQHFYEGTSRFMSGRFITMMFGLLGACLAMYHTAKPENKKRVAGLLLSAALTSFLTGITEPIEFSFLFIAPVLYVIHALFDGLAFMLAHMLHITIGQTFSGGFIDFVLFGILQGEAKTNWMFVPLVGVPWFFLYYFTFRYLINRFDFATPGREKEAMVDDVSLPQSERAAAVIAGLGGKDNLEEVDCCATRLRVTVKDGSKVNDAALKATGARGVIVRGNGVQVIYGPHVTIIKNEVEEILS
;
A
#
# COMPACT_ATOMS: atom_id res chain seq x y z
N MET A 1 27.34 -20.00 -14.13
CA MET A 1 26.35 -18.92 -13.87
C MET A 1 24.88 -19.34 -14.06
N MET A 2 24.58 -20.54 -14.61
CA MET A 2 23.20 -20.99 -14.92
C MET A 2 22.51 -21.86 -13.85
N GLN A 3 23.12 -22.07 -12.67
CA GLN A 3 22.55 -22.89 -11.58
C GLN A 3 22.08 -22.09 -10.35
N ILE A 4 22.28 -20.78 -10.30
CA ILE A 4 21.91 -19.95 -9.14
C ILE A 4 20.40 -19.62 -9.12
N PHE A 5 19.68 -19.83 -10.23
CA PHE A 5 18.25 -19.50 -10.35
C PHE A 5 17.34 -20.71 -10.67
N SER A 6 17.87 -21.94 -10.73
CA SER A 6 17.06 -23.14 -11.01
C SER A 6 16.65 -23.92 -9.76
N GLY A 7 16.89 -23.39 -8.56
CA GLY A 7 16.60 -24.06 -7.28
C GLY A 7 15.19 -23.86 -6.72
N ALA A 8 14.26 -23.25 -7.48
CA ALA A 8 12.88 -23.04 -7.03
C ALA A 8 12.01 -24.30 -7.17
N SER A 9 12.45 -25.41 -6.58
CA SER A 9 11.62 -26.59 -6.33
C SER A 9 11.47 -26.90 -4.83
N SER A 10 11.61 -25.90 -3.96
CA SER A 10 11.19 -26.00 -2.56
C SER A 10 9.79 -25.39 -2.41
N GLY A 11 8.75 -26.21 -2.54
CA GLY A 11 7.34 -25.76 -2.46
C GLY A 11 7.04 -24.86 -1.26
N GLY A 12 7.70 -25.07 -0.11
CA GLY A 12 7.46 -24.31 1.12
C GLY A 12 7.98 -22.86 1.15
N TRP A 13 9.09 -22.53 0.49
CA TRP A 13 9.57 -21.13 0.46
C TRP A 13 8.74 -20.29 -0.50
N PHE A 14 8.46 -20.84 -1.68
CA PHE A 14 7.64 -20.19 -2.70
C PHE A 14 6.22 -19.92 -2.20
N GLU A 15 5.59 -20.90 -1.53
CA GLU A 15 4.26 -20.72 -0.92
C GLU A 15 4.26 -19.65 0.17
N LYS A 16 5.30 -19.59 1.02
CA LYS A 16 5.44 -18.53 2.04
C LYS A 16 5.60 -17.15 1.41
N ALA A 17 6.39 -17.02 0.34
CA ALA A 17 6.56 -15.78 -0.40
C ALA A 17 5.24 -15.32 -1.05
N GLN A 18 4.46 -16.25 -1.62
CA GLN A 18 3.13 -15.96 -2.17
C GLN A 18 2.14 -15.50 -1.09
N ARG A 19 2.10 -16.18 0.07
CA ARG A 19 1.25 -15.78 1.20
C ARG A 19 1.64 -14.42 1.78
N PHE A 20 2.94 -14.14 1.81
CA PHE A 20 3.46 -12.82 2.18
C PHE A 20 2.97 -11.74 1.22
N GLY A 21 3.12 -11.93 -0.09
CA GLY A 21 2.57 -11.03 -1.11
C GLY A 21 1.06 -10.78 -0.96
N LYS A 22 0.28 -11.85 -0.71
CA LYS A 22 -1.17 -11.74 -0.51
C LYS A 22 -1.55 -10.93 0.73
N SER A 23 -0.73 -10.92 1.77
CA SER A 23 -1.02 -10.18 3.01
C SER A 23 -1.10 -8.67 2.80
N PHE A 24 -0.45 -8.15 1.76
CA PHE A 24 -0.48 -6.73 1.39
C PHE A 24 -1.75 -6.32 0.65
N MET A 25 -2.53 -7.26 0.11
CA MET A 25 -3.73 -6.94 -0.67
C MET A 25 -4.77 -6.17 0.13
N LEU A 26 -4.87 -6.42 1.44
CA LEU A 26 -5.84 -5.75 2.31
C LEU A 26 -5.54 -4.25 2.44
N PRO A 27 -4.31 -3.81 2.80
CA PRO A 27 -3.93 -2.40 2.73
C PRO A 27 -4.00 -1.80 1.31
N ILE A 28 -3.61 -2.56 0.28
CA ILE A 28 -3.55 -2.04 -1.10
C ILE A 28 -4.94 -1.70 -1.65
N ALA A 29 -5.97 -2.46 -1.28
CA ALA A 29 -7.31 -2.31 -1.86
C ALA A 29 -7.94 -0.92 -1.65
N VAL A 30 -7.56 -0.21 -0.58
CA VAL A 30 -8.08 1.15 -0.28
C VAL A 30 -7.29 2.27 -0.95
N LEU A 31 -6.08 1.99 -1.44
CA LEU A 31 -5.17 3.01 -1.96
C LEU A 31 -5.64 3.69 -3.25
N PRO A 32 -6.27 3.01 -4.23
CA PRO A 32 -6.77 3.71 -5.43
C PRO A 32 -7.78 4.80 -5.10
N ALA A 33 -8.77 4.50 -4.25
CA ALA A 33 -9.79 5.45 -3.86
C ALA A 33 -9.19 6.63 -3.08
N ALA A 34 -8.32 6.34 -2.10
CA ALA A 34 -7.60 7.37 -1.36
C ALA A 34 -6.71 8.23 -2.28
N GLY A 35 -6.07 7.60 -3.27
CA GLY A 35 -5.20 8.27 -4.22
C GLY A 35 -5.95 9.20 -5.16
N LEU A 36 -7.14 8.80 -5.62
CA LEU A 36 -8.00 9.68 -6.42
C LEU A 36 -8.45 10.90 -5.61
N LEU A 37 -8.88 10.69 -4.36
CA LEU A 37 -9.27 11.79 -3.46
C LEU A 37 -8.10 12.75 -3.20
N LEU A 38 -6.94 12.21 -2.83
CA LEU A 38 -5.73 12.99 -2.56
C LEU A 38 -5.26 13.75 -3.79
N GLY A 39 -5.17 13.07 -4.93
CA GLY A 39 -4.62 13.65 -6.13
C GLY A 39 -5.49 14.73 -6.75
N ILE A 40 -6.79 14.46 -6.91
CA ILE A 40 -7.73 15.45 -7.46
C ILE A 40 -7.88 16.61 -6.49
N GLY A 41 -8.15 16.31 -5.21
CA GLY A 41 -8.32 17.34 -4.19
C GLY A 41 -7.06 18.18 -4.02
N GLY A 42 -5.91 17.53 -3.88
CA GLY A 42 -4.61 18.17 -3.67
C GLY A 42 -4.18 19.04 -4.84
N ALA A 43 -4.36 18.59 -6.10
CA ALA A 43 -4.00 19.38 -7.27
C ALA A 43 -4.89 20.61 -7.44
N LEU A 44 -6.21 20.47 -7.26
CA LEU A 44 -7.21 21.52 -7.52
C LEU A 44 -7.45 22.49 -6.35
N SER A 45 -6.98 22.14 -5.15
CA SER A 45 -6.97 23.05 -3.98
C SER A 45 -5.59 23.60 -3.61
N ASN A 46 -4.56 23.26 -4.39
CA ASN A 46 -3.22 23.77 -4.11
C ASN A 46 -3.18 25.30 -4.28
N PRO A 47 -2.64 26.07 -3.31
CA PRO A 47 -2.57 27.52 -3.41
C PRO A 47 -1.85 28.03 -4.67
N ASN A 48 -0.80 27.33 -5.11
CA ASN A 48 -0.09 27.70 -6.34
C ASN A 48 -0.93 27.43 -7.59
N THR A 49 -1.75 26.37 -7.58
CA THR A 49 -2.72 26.11 -8.66
C THR A 49 -3.75 27.22 -8.73
N LEU A 50 -4.30 27.66 -7.59
CA LEU A 50 -5.31 28.73 -7.55
C LEU A 50 -4.72 30.08 -7.97
N ALA A 51 -3.48 30.36 -7.59
CA ALA A 51 -2.77 31.56 -8.02
C ALA A 51 -2.55 31.56 -9.55
N ALA A 52 -2.16 30.42 -10.12
CA ALA A 52 -1.97 30.28 -11.57
C ALA A 52 -3.29 30.26 -12.35
N TYR A 53 -4.36 29.72 -11.74
CA TYR A 53 -5.66 29.50 -12.37
C TYR A 53 -6.80 30.02 -11.49
N PRO A 54 -7.01 31.35 -11.43
CA PRO A 54 -8.04 31.95 -10.57
C PRO A 54 -9.46 31.47 -10.85
N PHE A 55 -9.75 30.98 -12.07
CA PHE A 55 -11.06 30.41 -12.41
C PHE A 55 -11.40 29.12 -11.63
N LEU A 56 -10.41 28.46 -11.02
CA LEU A 56 -10.62 27.32 -10.12
C LEU A 56 -11.04 27.74 -8.71
N ASP A 57 -10.84 29.01 -8.32
CA ASP A 57 -11.11 29.52 -6.97
C ASP A 57 -12.60 29.79 -6.73
N VAL A 58 -13.38 28.71 -6.75
CA VAL A 58 -14.82 28.72 -6.45
C VAL A 58 -15.00 28.12 -5.06
N SER A 59 -15.44 28.94 -4.09
CA SER A 59 -15.35 28.61 -2.66
C SER A 59 -15.95 27.25 -2.27
N TRP A 60 -17.12 26.89 -2.83
CA TRP A 60 -17.75 25.60 -2.51
C TRP A 60 -17.02 24.40 -3.15
N LEU A 61 -16.42 24.57 -4.33
CA LEU A 61 -15.56 23.55 -4.94
C LEU A 61 -14.27 23.39 -4.15
N GLN A 62 -13.68 24.52 -3.71
CA GLN A 62 -12.46 24.50 -2.88
C GLN A 62 -12.68 23.79 -1.54
N ALA A 63 -13.85 23.96 -0.92
CA ALA A 63 -14.22 23.18 0.26
C ALA A 63 -14.25 21.67 -0.05
N ILE A 64 -14.85 21.26 -1.17
CA ILE A 64 -14.89 19.85 -1.59
C ILE A 64 -13.48 19.31 -1.84
N PHE A 65 -12.65 20.02 -2.62
CA PHE A 65 -11.29 19.58 -2.93
C PHE A 65 -10.41 19.49 -1.69
N THR A 66 -10.57 20.42 -0.74
CA THR A 66 -9.88 20.39 0.55
C THR A 66 -10.28 19.16 1.38
N ILE A 67 -11.59 18.84 1.43
CA ILE A 67 -12.10 17.65 2.11
C ILE A 67 -11.56 16.39 1.43
N MET A 68 -11.59 16.32 0.10
CA MET A 68 -11.04 15.20 -0.67
C MET A 68 -9.54 15.00 -0.39
N SER A 69 -8.76 16.08 -0.45
CA SER A 69 -7.31 16.05 -0.15
C SER A 69 -7.05 15.55 1.27
N SER A 70 -7.80 16.03 2.24
CA SER A 70 -7.69 15.62 3.65
C SER A 70 -8.05 14.14 3.84
N ALA A 71 -9.15 13.68 3.23
CA ALA A 71 -9.60 12.30 3.32
C ALA A 71 -8.65 11.31 2.62
N GLY A 72 -8.02 11.72 1.51
CA GLY A 72 -7.01 10.91 0.83
C GLY A 72 -5.67 10.90 1.58
N SER A 73 -5.16 12.07 1.98
CA SER A 73 -3.85 12.22 2.63
C SER A 73 -3.74 11.42 3.92
N ILE A 74 -4.80 11.34 4.73
CA ILE A 74 -4.76 10.61 5.99
C ILE A 74 -4.49 9.11 5.81
N VAL A 75 -4.91 8.51 4.68
CA VAL A 75 -4.63 7.09 4.37
C VAL A 75 -3.15 6.89 4.08
N PHE A 76 -2.53 7.76 3.27
CA PHE A 76 -1.10 7.69 2.94
C PHE A 76 -0.22 8.05 4.13
N ALA A 77 -0.60 9.05 4.93
CA ALA A 77 0.10 9.43 6.16
C ALA A 77 0.16 8.30 7.19
N ASN A 78 -0.75 7.33 7.11
CA ASN A 78 -0.83 6.18 8.01
C ASN A 78 -0.55 4.84 7.31
N LEU A 79 0.12 4.87 6.14
CA LEU A 79 0.41 3.67 5.37
C LEU A 79 1.24 2.64 6.15
N SER A 80 2.20 3.11 6.97
CA SER A 80 3.04 2.26 7.83
C SER A 80 2.23 1.40 8.80
N VAL A 81 1.25 1.99 9.50
CA VAL A 81 0.39 1.25 10.43
C VAL A 81 -0.61 0.35 9.70
N LEU A 82 -1.14 0.79 8.55
CA LEU A 82 -2.01 -0.05 7.71
C LEU A 82 -1.26 -1.30 7.27
N PHE A 83 0.01 -1.19 6.91
CA PHE A 83 0.87 -2.32 6.56
C PHE A 83 1.19 -3.21 7.77
N ALA A 84 1.45 -2.63 8.95
CA ALA A 84 1.66 -3.43 10.17
C ALA A 84 0.46 -4.33 10.47
N VAL A 85 -0.75 -3.76 10.45
CA VAL A 85 -2.00 -4.50 10.67
C VAL A 85 -2.27 -5.47 9.53
N GLY A 86 -2.14 -5.01 8.28
CA GLY A 86 -2.42 -5.81 7.08
C GLY A 86 -1.55 -7.07 6.97
N VAL A 87 -0.24 -6.93 7.21
CA VAL A 87 0.70 -8.07 7.22
C VAL A 87 0.34 -9.05 8.33
N ALA A 88 0.08 -8.57 9.55
CA ALA A 88 -0.27 -9.45 10.67
C ALA A 88 -1.60 -10.19 10.43
N VAL A 89 -2.64 -9.49 9.98
CA VAL A 89 -3.97 -10.05 9.66
C VAL A 89 -3.89 -11.02 8.49
N GLY A 90 -3.17 -10.66 7.43
CA GLY A 90 -3.04 -11.45 6.21
C GLY A 90 -2.26 -12.75 6.41
N LEU A 91 -1.28 -12.76 7.31
CA LEU A 91 -0.46 -13.94 7.63
C LEU A 91 -1.01 -14.77 8.81
N ALA A 92 -1.87 -14.21 9.65
CA ALA A 92 -2.49 -14.95 10.74
C ALA A 92 -3.43 -16.05 10.22
N LYS A 93 -3.27 -17.27 10.75
CA LYS A 93 -4.12 -18.42 10.40
C LYS A 93 -5.50 -18.34 11.07
N ASN A 94 -5.52 -17.97 12.35
CA ASN A 94 -6.72 -17.87 13.20
C ASN A 94 -6.69 -16.52 13.95
N ASP A 95 -7.77 -16.16 14.65
CA ASP A 95 -7.85 -14.98 15.53
C ASP A 95 -7.30 -13.67 14.91
N LYS A 96 -7.59 -13.48 13.62
CA LYS A 96 -7.05 -12.38 12.82
C LYS A 96 -7.29 -11.00 13.43
N GLY A 97 -8.44 -10.80 14.08
CA GLY A 97 -8.73 -9.55 14.81
C GLY A 97 -7.74 -9.29 15.95
N THR A 98 -7.35 -10.33 16.69
CA THR A 98 -6.35 -10.20 17.76
C THR A 98 -4.95 -9.95 17.18
N ALA A 99 -4.59 -10.61 16.07
CA ALA A 99 -3.32 -10.35 15.40
C ALA A 99 -3.22 -8.90 14.89
N GLY A 100 -4.30 -8.36 14.31
CA GLY A 100 -4.37 -6.97 13.88
C GLY A 100 -4.24 -5.97 15.03
N LEU A 101 -5.00 -6.17 16.11
CA LEU A 101 -4.91 -5.32 17.31
C LEU A 101 -3.51 -5.38 17.94
N ALA A 102 -2.92 -6.58 18.03
CA ALA A 102 -1.57 -6.76 18.55
C ALA A 102 -0.52 -6.03 17.71
N ALA A 103 -0.68 -5.99 16.38
CA ALA A 103 0.25 -5.30 15.47
C ALA A 103 0.15 -3.78 15.61
N LEU A 104 -1.07 -3.24 15.73
CA LEU A 104 -1.29 -1.82 16.00
C LEU A 104 -0.63 -1.39 17.32
N LEU A 105 -0.88 -2.15 18.40
CA LEU A 105 -0.30 -1.87 19.71
C LEU A 105 1.23 -1.97 19.68
N ALA A 106 1.78 -3.03 19.09
CA ALA A 106 3.22 -3.19 18.92
C ALA A 106 3.83 -2.04 18.10
N PHE A 107 3.16 -1.55 17.06
CA PHE A 107 3.63 -0.45 16.25
C PHE A 107 3.69 0.87 17.04
N LEU A 108 2.67 1.16 17.84
CA LEU A 108 2.67 2.31 18.75
C LEU A 108 3.80 2.21 19.79
N VAL A 109 3.99 1.04 20.40
CA VAL A 109 5.04 0.79 21.40
C VAL A 109 6.44 0.93 20.80
N MET A 110 6.66 0.44 19.58
CA MET A 110 7.93 0.63 18.86
C MET A 110 8.25 2.12 18.70
N ASN A 111 7.30 2.91 18.18
CA ASN A 111 7.50 4.34 17.95
C ASN A 111 7.67 5.14 19.26
N ALA A 112 6.90 4.81 20.30
CA ALA A 112 7.08 5.41 21.62
C ALA A 112 8.45 5.08 22.22
N THR A 113 8.95 3.86 22.01
CA THR A 113 10.30 3.46 22.45
C THR A 113 11.38 4.23 21.71
N ILE A 114 11.26 4.39 20.39
CA ILE A 114 12.20 5.18 19.59
C ILE A 114 12.20 6.63 20.09
N ASN A 115 11.04 7.24 20.29
CA ASN A 115 10.91 8.59 20.82
C ASN A 115 11.62 8.74 22.18
N ALA A 116 11.34 7.86 23.13
CA ALA A 116 11.95 7.88 24.45
C ALA A 116 13.49 7.77 24.38
N LEU A 117 14.01 6.89 23.52
CA LEU A 117 15.45 6.75 23.31
C LEU A 117 16.08 7.98 22.64
N LEU A 118 15.39 8.62 21.69
CA LEU A 118 15.84 9.87 21.09
C LEU A 118 15.92 10.99 22.14
N ILE A 119 14.95 11.08 23.06
CA ILE A 119 14.99 12.02 24.18
C ILE A 119 16.16 11.72 25.11
N LEU A 120 16.29 10.48 25.57
CA LEU A 120 17.35 10.05 26.51
C LEU A 120 18.75 10.24 25.94
N THR A 121 18.91 10.17 24.62
CA THR A 121 20.20 10.36 23.94
C THR A 121 20.42 11.80 23.45
N GLY A 122 19.49 12.72 23.70
CA GLY A 122 19.57 14.11 23.24
C GLY A 122 19.53 14.27 21.70
N LYS A 123 18.93 13.32 20.99
CA LYS A 123 18.87 13.26 19.52
C LYS A 123 17.49 13.61 18.95
N LEU A 124 16.49 13.86 19.79
CA LEU A 124 15.18 14.30 19.31
C LEU A 124 15.33 15.71 18.70
N ALA A 125 14.95 15.87 17.43
CA ALA A 125 15.07 17.14 16.74
C ALA A 125 13.88 18.05 17.03
N HIS A 126 14.14 19.26 17.53
CA HIS A 126 13.09 20.25 17.73
C HIS A 126 12.82 21.07 16.47
N GLU A 127 13.87 21.33 15.69
CA GLU A 127 13.81 22.09 14.46
C GLU A 127 14.04 21.15 13.27
N ASN A 128 13.16 21.26 12.27
CA ASN A 128 13.22 20.51 11.02
C ASN A 128 13.51 19.00 11.20
N PRO A 129 12.62 18.24 11.89
CA PRO A 129 12.84 16.82 12.16
C PRO A 129 13.08 15.99 10.89
N GLY A 130 12.47 16.37 9.76
CA GLY A 130 12.66 15.71 8.47
C GLY A 130 14.10 15.74 7.96
N ALA A 131 14.86 16.81 8.25
CA ALA A 131 16.28 16.91 7.87
C ALA A 131 17.16 15.86 8.56
N VAL A 132 16.72 15.34 9.70
CA VAL A 132 17.38 14.25 10.42
C VAL A 132 16.55 12.97 10.39
N GLY A 133 15.66 12.82 9.41
CA GLY A 133 14.85 11.63 9.17
C GLY A 133 13.98 11.24 10.35
N GLN A 134 13.48 12.25 11.06
CA GLN A 134 12.42 12.13 12.05
C GLN A 134 11.13 12.69 11.48
N GLY A 135 10.00 12.14 11.92
CA GLY A 135 8.68 12.60 11.54
C GLY A 135 7.63 12.21 12.56
N MET A 136 6.37 12.51 12.26
CA MET A 136 5.24 12.27 13.15
C MET A 136 4.48 11.03 12.71
N THR A 137 4.40 10.03 13.59
CA THR A 137 3.61 8.82 13.39
C THR A 137 2.61 8.70 14.52
N LEU A 138 1.30 8.78 14.22
CA LEU A 138 0.21 8.65 15.20
C LEU A 138 0.40 9.52 16.46
N GLY A 139 0.87 10.77 16.28
CA GLY A 139 1.11 11.72 17.37
C GLY A 139 2.44 11.54 18.11
N ILE A 140 3.31 10.63 17.64
CA ILE A 140 4.63 10.35 18.24
C ILE A 140 5.71 10.82 17.27
N GLN A 141 6.60 11.71 17.71
CA GLN A 141 7.79 12.05 16.95
C GLN A 141 8.80 10.90 17.02
N THR A 142 9.14 10.31 15.89
CA THR A 142 9.91 9.07 15.80
C THR A 142 10.84 9.11 14.59
N LEU A 143 11.65 8.07 14.41
CA LEU A 143 12.40 7.87 13.17
C LEU A 143 11.44 7.53 12.03
N GLU A 144 11.65 8.15 10.88
CA GLU A 144 10.82 7.98 9.69
C GLU A 144 11.13 6.62 9.03
N THR A 145 10.62 5.55 9.63
CA THR A 145 10.82 4.16 9.20
C THR A 145 9.86 3.72 8.09
N GLY A 146 8.85 4.55 7.80
CA GLY A 146 7.85 4.35 6.77
C GLY A 146 7.20 2.97 6.79
N VAL A 147 6.86 2.46 5.60
CA VAL A 147 6.20 1.16 5.44
C VAL A 147 7.06 0.01 5.99
N PHE A 148 8.38 0.14 5.93
CA PHE A 148 9.31 -0.88 6.43
C PHE A 148 9.14 -1.15 7.92
N GLY A 149 9.08 -0.10 8.75
CA GLY A 149 8.82 -0.24 10.18
C GLY A 149 7.49 -0.95 10.46
N GLY A 150 6.47 -0.64 9.65
CA GLY A 150 5.18 -1.32 9.68
C GLY A 150 5.28 -2.82 9.39
N VAL A 151 5.93 -3.19 8.27
CA VAL A 151 6.10 -4.59 7.86
C VAL A 151 6.88 -5.40 8.89
N VAL A 152 7.96 -4.84 9.46
CA VAL A 152 8.75 -5.49 10.51
C VAL A 152 7.86 -5.83 11.71
N ILE A 153 7.06 -4.87 12.19
CA ILE A 153 6.13 -5.11 13.29
C ILE A 153 5.08 -6.14 12.92
N GLY A 154 4.47 -6.04 11.73
CA GLY A 154 3.49 -7.01 11.27
C GLY A 154 4.04 -8.45 11.24
N LEU A 155 5.28 -8.63 10.80
CA LEU A 155 5.98 -9.92 10.78
C LEU A 155 6.29 -10.43 12.19
N VAL A 156 6.82 -9.57 13.07
CA VAL A 156 7.11 -9.91 14.47
C VAL A 156 5.83 -10.32 15.19
N THR A 157 4.76 -9.53 15.08
CA THR A 157 3.45 -9.86 15.64
C THR A 157 2.91 -11.17 15.09
N CYS A 158 3.03 -11.42 13.79
CA CYS A 158 2.58 -12.68 13.20
C CYS A 158 3.34 -13.89 13.78
N ALA A 159 4.67 -13.78 13.90
CA ALA A 159 5.51 -14.85 14.47
C ALA A 159 5.13 -15.14 15.92
N LEU A 160 4.91 -14.10 16.72
CA LEU A 160 4.48 -14.22 18.12
C LEU A 160 3.05 -14.76 18.23
N HIS A 161 2.14 -14.33 17.35
CA HIS A 161 0.78 -14.84 17.29
C HIS A 161 0.77 -16.34 17.01
N HIS A 162 1.55 -16.82 16.03
CA HIS A 162 1.62 -18.26 15.72
C HIS A 162 2.18 -19.09 16.87
N ARG A 163 3.09 -18.53 17.67
CA ARG A 163 3.71 -19.22 18.81
C ARG A 163 2.84 -19.21 20.07
N PHE A 164 2.16 -18.09 20.34
CA PHE A 164 1.60 -17.82 21.66
C PHE A 164 0.07 -17.71 21.71
N ASN A 165 -0.65 -17.75 20.58
CA ASN A 165 -2.12 -17.63 20.60
C ASN A 165 -2.86 -18.73 21.38
N LYS A 166 -2.19 -19.83 21.75
CA LYS A 166 -2.75 -20.92 22.56
C LYS A 166 -1.98 -21.15 23.86
N ILE A 167 -1.19 -20.17 24.32
CA ILE A 167 -0.40 -20.33 25.54
C ILE A 167 -1.30 -20.55 26.76
N ALA A 168 -0.98 -21.54 27.58
CA ALA A 168 -1.58 -21.71 28.90
C ALA A 168 -0.67 -21.07 29.94
N LEU A 169 -1.20 -20.12 30.71
CA LEU A 169 -0.48 -19.45 31.79
C LEU A 169 -0.90 -20.04 33.16
N PRO A 170 -0.08 -19.88 34.21
CA PRO A 170 -0.45 -20.26 35.57
C PRO A 170 -1.78 -19.61 36.00
N GLN A 171 -2.48 -20.23 36.95
CA GLN A 171 -3.86 -19.87 37.30
C GLN A 171 -4.04 -18.38 37.67
N PHE A 172 -3.05 -17.77 38.35
CA PHE A 172 -3.08 -16.35 38.70
C PHE A 172 -2.89 -15.39 37.49
N LEU A 173 -2.35 -15.86 36.37
CA LEU A 173 -2.24 -15.14 35.09
C LEU A 173 -3.21 -15.68 34.03
N GLY A 174 -4.12 -16.57 34.39
CA GLY A 174 -5.00 -17.28 33.45
C GLY A 174 -5.83 -16.34 32.56
N PHE A 175 -6.15 -15.14 33.05
CA PHE A 175 -6.84 -14.10 32.27
C PHE A 175 -6.10 -13.71 30.99
N PHE A 176 -4.76 -13.69 31.04
CA PHE A 176 -3.89 -13.31 29.92
C PHE A 176 -3.56 -14.49 29.00
N GLY A 177 -4.06 -15.70 29.27
CA GLY A 177 -3.80 -16.88 28.45
C GLY A 177 -4.39 -16.82 27.04
N GLY A 178 -3.90 -17.68 26.15
CA GLY A 178 -4.35 -17.79 24.77
C GLY A 178 -4.08 -16.54 23.95
N SER A 179 -5.01 -16.17 23.07
CA SER A 179 -4.84 -15.09 22.10
C SER A 179 -4.67 -13.71 22.78
N ARG A 180 -5.17 -13.54 24.01
CA ARG A 180 -5.00 -12.30 24.79
C ARG A 180 -3.55 -12.05 25.21
N PHE A 181 -2.70 -13.07 25.22
CA PHE A 181 -1.27 -12.90 25.48
C PHE A 181 -0.54 -12.23 24.32
N VAL A 182 -1.05 -12.36 23.09
CA VAL A 182 -0.36 -11.95 21.86
C VAL A 182 -0.09 -10.44 21.84
N PRO A 183 -1.05 -9.55 22.15
CA PRO A 183 -0.75 -8.11 22.26
C PRO A 183 0.35 -7.78 23.29
N ILE A 184 0.40 -8.51 24.41
CA ILE A 184 1.36 -8.27 25.49
C ILE A 184 2.77 -8.61 25.03
N ILE A 185 2.98 -9.84 24.54
CA ILE A 185 4.30 -10.27 24.08
C ILE A 185 4.77 -9.50 22.85
N SER A 186 3.84 -9.10 21.96
CA SER A 186 4.17 -8.27 20.79
C SER A 186 4.62 -6.87 21.19
N SER A 187 4.00 -6.28 22.21
CA SER A 187 4.42 -4.99 22.76
C SER A 187 5.80 -5.06 23.40
N LEU A 188 6.09 -6.12 24.16
CA LEU A 188 7.43 -6.34 24.74
C LEU A 188 8.50 -6.52 23.66
N ALA A 189 8.20 -7.29 22.61
CA ALA A 189 9.11 -7.44 21.48
C ALA A 189 9.31 -6.12 20.72
N ALA A 190 8.27 -5.30 20.60
CA ALA A 190 8.34 -4.01 19.94
C ALA A 190 9.27 -3.00 20.63
N ILE A 191 9.43 -3.08 21.96
CA ILE A 191 10.44 -2.29 22.69
C ILE A 191 11.84 -2.64 22.18
N LEU A 192 12.16 -3.93 22.06
CA LEU A 192 13.46 -4.38 21.55
C LEU A 192 13.65 -3.96 20.09
N VAL A 193 12.61 -4.10 19.26
CA VAL A 193 12.66 -3.65 17.85
C VAL A 193 12.90 -2.15 17.77
N GLY A 194 12.20 -1.34 18.57
CA GLY A 194 12.38 0.11 18.63
C GLY A 194 13.80 0.50 19.03
N ALA A 195 14.36 -0.15 20.05
CA ALA A 195 15.74 0.07 20.47
C ALA A 195 16.77 -0.26 19.37
N ILE A 196 16.55 -1.37 18.64
CA ILE A 196 17.40 -1.73 17.50
C ILE A 196 17.28 -0.68 16.38
N MET A 197 16.07 -0.23 16.07
CA MET A 197 15.84 0.78 15.02
C MET A 197 16.55 2.09 15.33
N THR A 198 16.60 2.54 16.59
CA THR A 198 17.32 3.77 16.98
C THR A 198 18.83 3.72 16.65
N VAL A 199 19.42 2.52 16.62
CA VAL A 199 20.85 2.34 16.30
C VAL A 199 21.05 2.08 14.81
N VAL A 200 20.23 1.21 14.23
CA VAL A 200 20.41 0.73 12.85
C VAL A 200 19.92 1.75 11.82
N TRP A 201 18.74 2.33 12.01
CA TRP A 201 18.09 3.18 11.02
C TRP A 201 18.90 4.42 10.60
N PRO A 202 19.58 5.16 11.51
CA PRO A 202 20.37 6.33 11.12
C PRO A 202 21.46 6.05 10.08
N HIS A 203 21.95 4.81 9.97
CA HIS A 203 22.94 4.43 8.95
C HIS A 203 22.33 4.41 7.54
N PHE A 204 21.11 3.87 7.40
CA PHE A 204 20.37 3.90 6.15
C PHE A 204 20.04 5.32 5.72
N GLN A 205 19.70 6.17 6.67
CA GLN A 205 19.39 7.57 6.40
C GLN A 205 20.61 8.37 5.92
N LYS A 206 21.78 8.17 6.54
CA LYS A 206 23.04 8.76 6.08
C LYS A 206 23.38 8.33 4.65
N LEU A 207 23.14 7.05 4.33
CA LEU A 207 23.33 6.54 2.97
C LEU A 207 22.43 7.29 1.97
N ILE A 208 21.14 7.46 2.29
CA ILE A 208 20.18 8.17 1.43
C ILE A 208 20.58 9.62 1.20
N PHE A 209 21.02 10.33 2.25
CA PHE A 209 21.47 11.71 2.10
C PHE A 209 22.77 11.80 1.27
N GLY A 210 23.68 10.85 1.43
CA GLY A 210 24.91 10.80 0.62
C GLY A 210 24.65 10.61 -0.88
N LEU A 211 23.56 9.95 -1.25
CA LEU A 211 23.16 9.78 -2.65
C LEU A 211 22.75 11.11 -3.31
N GLY A 212 22.30 12.10 -2.52
CA GLY A 212 21.90 13.41 -3.05
C GLY A 212 23.04 14.17 -3.73
N GLY A 213 24.25 14.15 -3.14
CA GLY A 213 25.42 14.80 -3.72
C GLY A 213 25.93 14.12 -5.00
N LEU A 214 25.77 12.79 -5.10
CA LEU A 214 26.13 12.03 -6.30
C LEU A 214 25.26 12.43 -7.51
N VAL A 215 23.96 12.61 -7.27
CA VAL A 215 22.96 13.01 -8.29
C VAL A 215 23.28 14.38 -8.88
N ASP A 216 23.68 15.32 -8.02
CA ASP A 216 23.98 16.69 -8.45
C ASP A 216 25.21 16.73 -9.39
N ALA A 217 26.25 15.96 -9.07
CA ALA A 217 27.54 15.99 -9.76
C ALA A 217 27.59 15.29 -11.13
N THR A 218 26.55 14.56 -11.55
CA THR A 218 26.67 13.57 -12.65
C THR A 218 25.75 13.79 -13.86
N GLY A 219 25.19 15.01 -14.03
CA GLY A 219 24.46 15.41 -15.25
C GLY A 219 23.27 14.49 -15.59
N TYR A 220 23.15 14.03 -16.84
CA TYR A 220 22.09 13.10 -17.27
C TYR A 220 22.10 11.77 -16.50
N LEU A 221 23.29 11.22 -16.22
CA LEU A 221 23.41 10.01 -15.42
C LEU A 221 22.93 10.24 -13.98
N GLY A 222 23.20 11.43 -13.44
CA GLY A 222 22.68 11.85 -12.13
C GLY A 222 21.16 11.89 -12.10
N THR A 223 20.53 12.38 -13.16
CA THR A 223 19.07 12.35 -13.31
C THR A 223 18.52 10.92 -13.41
N LEU A 224 19.21 10.01 -14.10
CA LEU A 224 18.84 8.59 -14.11
C LEU A 224 18.88 8.02 -12.69
N LEU A 225 20.00 8.24 -12.00
CA LEU A 225 20.20 7.76 -10.63
C LEU A 225 19.14 8.35 -9.69
N TYR A 226 18.78 9.62 -9.85
CA TYR A 226 17.69 10.24 -9.09
C TYR A 226 16.38 9.47 -9.25
N GLY A 227 15.91 9.24 -10.49
CA GLY A 227 14.66 8.52 -10.72
C GLY A 227 14.72 7.07 -10.23
N PHE A 228 15.85 6.39 -10.44
CA PHE A 228 16.06 5.03 -9.95
C PHE A 228 16.02 4.95 -8.42
N ILE A 229 16.76 5.81 -7.72
CA ILE A 229 16.84 5.85 -6.25
C ILE A 229 15.50 6.26 -5.67
N LEU A 230 14.87 7.30 -6.21
CA LEU A 230 13.54 7.74 -5.85
C LEU A 230 12.58 6.56 -5.84
N ARG A 231 12.58 5.76 -6.92
CA ARG A 231 11.70 4.61 -7.03
C ARG A 231 12.09 3.49 -6.08
N MET A 232 13.37 3.16 -5.95
CA MET A 232 13.86 2.15 -5.00
C MET A 232 13.54 2.47 -3.54
N LEU A 233 13.39 3.75 -3.18
CA LEU A 233 13.00 4.21 -1.85
C LEU A 233 11.47 4.24 -1.62
N GLY A 234 10.68 4.12 -2.69
CA GLY A 234 9.21 4.03 -2.68
C GLY A 234 8.66 3.03 -1.64
N PRO A 235 9.08 1.75 -1.66
CA PRO A 235 8.60 0.69 -0.77
C PRO A 235 8.81 0.96 0.72
N PHE A 236 9.79 1.80 1.02
CA PHE A 236 10.20 2.12 2.38
C PHE A 236 9.52 3.40 2.88
N GLY A 237 8.77 4.12 2.02
CA GLY A 237 8.27 5.47 2.32
C GLY A 237 9.37 6.54 2.37
N LEU A 238 10.62 6.17 2.04
CA LEU A 238 11.79 7.05 2.19
C LEU A 238 12.02 7.98 1.01
N HIS A 239 11.27 7.80 -0.06
CA HIS A 239 11.37 8.60 -1.26
C HIS A 239 11.07 10.09 -0.99
N HIS A 240 10.16 10.41 -0.05
CA HIS A 240 9.90 11.80 0.36
C HIS A 240 11.11 12.49 1.00
N ILE A 241 11.85 11.79 1.87
CA ILE A 241 13.08 12.30 2.48
C ILE A 241 14.13 12.58 1.40
N PHE A 242 14.15 11.76 0.35
CA PHE A 242 15.11 11.89 -0.74
C PHE A 242 14.79 13.05 -1.68
N TYR A 243 13.54 13.22 -2.15
CA TYR A 243 13.22 14.23 -3.16
C TYR A 243 12.94 15.63 -2.59
N LEU A 244 12.43 15.75 -1.36
CA LEU A 244 12.02 17.04 -0.81
C LEU A 244 13.16 18.08 -0.77
N PRO A 245 14.41 17.71 -0.41
CA PRO A 245 15.53 18.64 -0.51
C PRO A 245 15.75 19.18 -1.93
N PHE A 246 15.63 18.34 -2.97
CA PHE A 246 15.73 18.81 -4.37
C PHE A 246 14.60 19.77 -4.77
N TRP A 247 13.43 19.64 -4.14
CA TRP A 247 12.28 20.48 -4.47
C TRP A 247 12.28 21.82 -3.72
N THR A 248 12.88 21.87 -2.54
CA THR A 248 12.66 22.97 -1.59
C THR A 248 13.92 23.71 -1.13
N THR A 249 15.11 23.18 -1.45
CA THR A 249 16.40 23.71 -1.02
C THR A 249 17.36 23.88 -2.20
N ALA A 250 18.48 24.56 -1.97
CA ALA A 250 19.55 24.75 -2.96
C ALA A 250 20.08 23.46 -3.61
N LEU A 251 19.82 22.27 -3.04
CA LEU A 251 20.18 20.99 -3.68
C LEU A 251 19.46 20.79 -5.03
N GLY A 252 18.28 21.39 -5.21
CA GLY A 252 17.60 21.47 -6.53
C GLY A 252 18.15 22.53 -7.47
N GLY A 253 19.09 23.34 -6.98
CA GLY A 253 19.59 24.58 -7.54
C GLY A 253 18.84 25.82 -7.07
N SER A 254 19.32 26.96 -7.57
CA SER A 254 18.89 28.30 -7.15
C SER A 254 18.81 29.20 -8.37
N GLU A 255 17.77 30.02 -8.46
CA GLU A 255 17.50 30.91 -9.60
C GLU A 255 17.04 32.28 -9.09
N ILE A 256 17.33 33.34 -9.85
CA ILE A 256 16.79 34.67 -9.55
C ILE A 256 15.49 34.84 -10.35
N VAL A 257 14.36 34.86 -9.65
CA VAL A 257 13.04 35.08 -10.26
C VAL A 257 12.48 36.40 -9.75
N ASN A 258 12.14 37.32 -10.65
CA ASN A 258 11.68 38.67 -10.29
C ASN A 258 12.60 39.41 -9.29
N GLY A 259 13.92 39.24 -9.41
CA GLY A 259 14.90 39.89 -8.53
C GLY A 259 15.08 39.26 -7.14
N HIS A 260 14.39 38.14 -6.87
CA HIS A 260 14.54 37.38 -5.63
C HIS A 260 15.23 36.04 -5.87
N LEU A 261 16.19 35.69 -5.00
CA LEU A 261 16.79 34.36 -4.99
C LEU A 261 15.74 33.34 -4.52
N VAL A 262 15.45 32.34 -5.36
CA VAL A 262 14.56 31.22 -5.05
C VAL A 262 15.35 29.94 -5.18
N GLU A 263 15.26 29.08 -4.16
CA GLU A 263 16.00 27.82 -4.10
C GLU A 263 15.06 26.62 -4.07
N GLY A 264 15.44 25.55 -4.75
CA GLY A 264 14.67 24.32 -4.85
C GLY A 264 13.77 24.30 -6.08
N THR A 265 13.83 23.18 -6.79
CA THR A 265 13.23 23.02 -8.12
C THR A 265 11.76 23.39 -8.17
N GLN A 266 10.96 22.90 -7.22
CA GLN A 266 9.52 23.13 -7.20
C GLN A 266 9.21 24.59 -6.86
N ARG A 267 9.97 25.19 -5.95
CA ARG A 267 9.81 26.61 -5.56
C ARG A 267 10.18 27.52 -6.72
N ILE A 268 11.26 27.22 -7.44
CA ILE A 268 11.68 27.94 -8.65
C ILE A 268 10.58 27.82 -9.72
N PHE A 269 10.08 26.61 -9.99
CA PHE A 269 9.02 26.39 -10.97
C PHE A 269 7.79 27.25 -10.69
N PHE A 270 7.28 27.24 -9.46
CA PHE A 270 6.09 28.04 -9.12
C PHE A 270 6.35 29.55 -9.09
N ALA A 271 7.56 29.97 -8.72
CA ALA A 271 7.94 31.38 -8.84
C ALA A 271 7.96 31.83 -10.31
N GLN A 272 8.53 31.01 -11.21
CA GLN A 272 8.56 31.27 -12.64
C GLN A 272 7.16 31.18 -13.28
N LEU A 273 6.30 30.31 -12.77
CA LEU A 273 4.91 30.19 -13.21
C LEU A 273 4.13 31.49 -12.96
N ALA A 274 4.44 32.19 -11.86
CA ALA A 274 3.84 33.48 -11.52
C ALA A 274 4.49 34.67 -12.26
N ASP A 275 5.66 34.47 -12.90
CA ASP A 275 6.35 35.51 -13.66
C ASP A 275 5.90 35.49 -15.14
N PRO A 276 5.23 36.54 -15.64
CA PRO A 276 4.80 36.62 -17.02
C PRO A 276 5.97 36.65 -18.02
N ASN A 277 7.18 37.01 -17.57
CA ASN A 277 8.36 37.10 -18.43
C ASN A 277 9.06 35.75 -18.65
N THR A 278 8.69 34.70 -17.90
CA THR A 278 9.27 33.37 -18.06
C THR A 278 9.04 32.84 -19.47
N GLN A 279 10.12 32.70 -20.24
CA GLN A 279 10.11 32.12 -21.58
C GLN A 279 10.28 30.60 -21.57
N HIS A 280 11.13 30.10 -20.67
CA HIS A 280 11.36 28.68 -20.43
C HIS A 280 11.49 28.43 -18.93
N PHE A 281 10.91 27.33 -18.46
CA PHE A 281 11.06 26.95 -17.06
C PHE A 281 12.45 26.40 -16.76
N TYR A 282 12.84 26.51 -15.51
CA TYR A 282 14.12 26.06 -14.98
C TYR A 282 14.37 24.57 -15.26
N GLU A 283 15.55 24.25 -15.78
CA GLU A 283 15.94 22.91 -16.24
C GLU A 283 15.88 21.86 -15.11
N GLY A 284 16.09 22.26 -13.85
CA GLY A 284 15.91 21.36 -12.71
C GLY A 284 14.52 20.71 -12.67
N THR A 285 13.50 21.39 -13.21
CA THR A 285 12.13 20.85 -13.34
C THR A 285 12.14 19.56 -14.16
N SER A 286 12.90 19.56 -15.26
CA SER A 286 13.09 18.38 -16.08
C SER A 286 13.81 17.26 -15.33
N ARG A 287 14.91 17.63 -14.65
CA ARG A 287 15.76 16.70 -13.90
C ARG A 287 15.03 15.98 -12.78
N PHE A 288 14.18 16.69 -12.03
CA PHE A 288 13.70 16.20 -10.73
C PHE A 288 12.19 16.02 -10.63
N MET A 289 11.44 16.34 -11.71
CA MET A 289 9.98 16.24 -11.74
C MET A 289 9.46 15.50 -12.97
N SER A 290 9.83 15.93 -14.19
CA SER A 290 9.08 15.58 -15.40
C SER A 290 9.18 14.13 -15.89
N GLY A 291 10.17 13.35 -15.44
CA GLY A 291 10.24 11.91 -15.74
C GLY A 291 9.00 11.12 -15.28
N ARG A 292 8.30 11.64 -14.26
CA ARG A 292 7.10 11.03 -13.68
C ARG A 292 5.97 10.86 -14.69
N PHE A 293 5.72 11.85 -15.54
CA PHE A 293 4.61 11.81 -16.49
C PHE A 293 4.72 10.63 -17.46
N ILE A 294 5.93 10.33 -17.93
CA ILE A 294 6.21 9.21 -18.85
C ILE A 294 5.87 7.87 -18.18
N THR A 295 6.34 7.66 -16.95
CA THR A 295 6.11 6.41 -16.21
C THR A 295 4.66 6.27 -15.75
N MET A 296 4.08 7.31 -15.16
CA MET A 296 2.79 7.25 -14.47
C MET A 296 1.60 7.23 -15.42
N MET A 297 1.69 7.98 -16.54
CA MET A 297 0.63 8.04 -17.53
C MET A 297 0.73 6.95 -18.59
N PHE A 298 1.90 6.33 -18.79
CA PHE A 298 2.09 5.34 -19.85
C PHE A 298 2.72 4.04 -19.37
N GLY A 299 3.91 4.08 -18.77
CA GLY A 299 4.64 2.87 -18.35
C GLY A 299 3.80 1.95 -17.45
N LEU A 300 3.28 2.47 -16.35
CA LEU A 300 2.48 1.69 -15.41
C LEU A 300 1.13 1.23 -15.98
N LEU A 301 0.57 1.93 -16.97
CA LEU A 301 -0.60 1.45 -17.71
C LEU A 301 -0.26 0.20 -18.53
N GLY A 302 0.92 0.18 -19.16
CA GLY A 302 1.46 -0.98 -19.84
C GLY A 302 1.65 -2.17 -18.90
N ALA A 303 2.18 -1.94 -17.69
CA ALA A 303 2.30 -2.97 -16.65
C ALA A 303 0.93 -3.51 -16.22
N CYS A 304 -0.05 -2.65 -15.97
CA CYS A 304 -1.41 -3.05 -15.62
C CYS A 304 -2.04 -3.93 -16.72
N LEU A 305 -1.91 -3.53 -17.99
CA LEU A 305 -2.43 -4.33 -19.10
C LEU A 305 -1.73 -5.70 -19.20
N ALA A 306 -0.41 -5.74 -18.99
CA ALA A 306 0.35 -7.00 -18.96
C ALA A 306 -0.13 -7.93 -17.82
N MET A 307 -0.28 -7.38 -16.60
CA MET A 307 -0.79 -8.15 -15.46
C MET A 307 -2.22 -8.67 -15.71
N TYR A 308 -3.11 -7.84 -16.27
CA TYR A 308 -4.47 -8.27 -16.65
C TYR A 308 -4.46 -9.39 -17.69
N HIS A 309 -3.66 -9.27 -18.75
CA HIS A 309 -3.57 -10.28 -19.80
C HIS A 309 -2.94 -11.60 -19.34
N THR A 310 -2.12 -11.56 -18.30
CA THR A 310 -1.51 -12.76 -17.70
C THR A 310 -2.32 -13.36 -16.55
N ALA A 311 -3.38 -12.70 -16.08
CA ALA A 311 -4.26 -13.25 -15.05
C ALA A 311 -5.03 -14.48 -15.57
N LYS A 312 -5.35 -15.42 -14.66
CA LYS A 312 -6.12 -16.62 -14.99
C LYS A 312 -7.55 -16.25 -15.42
N PRO A 313 -8.16 -16.97 -16.37
CA PRO A 313 -9.50 -16.65 -16.90
C PRO A 313 -10.57 -16.40 -15.82
N GLU A 314 -10.60 -17.25 -14.79
CA GLU A 314 -11.53 -17.19 -13.66
C GLU A 314 -11.36 -15.93 -12.79
N ASN A 315 -10.16 -15.37 -12.75
CA ASN A 315 -9.83 -14.18 -11.94
C ASN A 315 -9.93 -12.87 -12.73
N LYS A 316 -10.07 -12.92 -14.07
CA LYS A 316 -9.98 -11.72 -14.92
C LYS A 316 -10.96 -10.62 -14.54
N LYS A 317 -12.20 -10.95 -14.19
CA LYS A 317 -13.21 -9.95 -13.82
C LYS A 317 -12.81 -9.18 -12.55
N ARG A 318 -12.32 -9.90 -11.52
CA ARG A 318 -11.82 -9.31 -10.27
C ARG A 318 -10.60 -8.43 -10.51
N VAL A 319 -9.64 -8.94 -11.29
CA VAL A 319 -8.38 -8.26 -11.59
C VAL A 319 -8.60 -7.02 -12.44
N ALA A 320 -9.52 -7.06 -13.40
CA ALA A 320 -9.86 -5.93 -14.26
C ALA A 320 -10.28 -4.71 -13.42
N GLY A 321 -11.21 -4.89 -12.47
CA GLY A 321 -11.66 -3.80 -11.59
C GLY A 321 -10.53 -3.19 -10.76
N LEU A 322 -9.70 -4.05 -10.14
CA LEU A 322 -8.55 -3.62 -9.34
C LEU A 322 -7.52 -2.84 -10.18
N LEU A 323 -7.06 -3.43 -11.28
CA LEU A 323 -5.99 -2.86 -12.10
C LEU A 323 -6.46 -1.63 -12.87
N LEU A 324 -7.72 -1.58 -13.31
CA LEU A 324 -8.28 -0.39 -13.95
C LEU A 324 -8.36 0.79 -12.97
N SER A 325 -8.82 0.54 -11.74
CA SER A 325 -8.88 1.58 -10.72
C SER A 325 -7.48 2.09 -10.34
N ALA A 326 -6.52 1.17 -10.15
CA ALA A 326 -5.12 1.51 -9.88
C ALA A 326 -4.47 2.27 -11.06
N ALA A 327 -4.70 1.82 -12.29
CA ALA A 327 -4.26 2.48 -13.53
C ALA A 327 -4.82 3.90 -13.66
N LEU A 328 -6.13 4.08 -13.42
CA LEU A 328 -6.78 5.38 -13.47
C LEU A 328 -6.21 6.33 -12.41
N THR A 329 -5.94 5.81 -11.21
CA THR A 329 -5.30 6.57 -10.13
C THR A 329 -3.91 7.05 -10.57
N SER A 330 -3.04 6.15 -11.03
CA SER A 330 -1.72 6.50 -11.54
C SER A 330 -1.78 7.50 -12.70
N PHE A 331 -2.67 7.28 -13.66
CA PHE A 331 -2.81 8.16 -14.82
C PHE A 331 -3.27 9.56 -14.41
N LEU A 332 -4.35 9.69 -13.65
CA LEU A 332 -4.93 10.98 -13.32
C LEU A 332 -4.09 11.76 -12.32
N THR A 333 -3.61 11.08 -11.28
CA THR A 333 -3.02 11.75 -10.11
C THR A 333 -1.53 11.57 -9.97
N GLY A 334 -0.94 10.59 -10.66
CA GLY A 334 0.46 10.22 -10.52
C GLY A 334 0.75 9.32 -9.31
N ILE A 335 -0.27 8.87 -8.59
CA ILE A 335 -0.09 7.99 -7.42
C ILE A 335 0.05 6.54 -7.91
N THR A 336 1.20 5.93 -7.65
CA THR A 336 1.63 4.67 -8.26
C THR A 336 1.57 3.48 -7.31
N GLU A 337 1.50 3.74 -6.01
CA GLU A 337 1.49 2.78 -4.92
C GLU A 337 0.46 1.66 -5.11
N PRO A 338 -0.79 1.92 -5.55
CA PRO A 338 -1.75 0.84 -5.76
C PRO A 338 -1.33 -0.18 -6.81
N ILE A 339 -0.55 0.24 -7.81
CA ILE A 339 -0.02 -0.65 -8.85
C ILE A 339 1.26 -1.30 -8.34
N GLU A 340 2.20 -0.51 -7.85
CA GLU A 340 3.53 -0.96 -7.43
C GLU A 340 3.47 -2.02 -6.34
N PHE A 341 2.66 -1.79 -5.30
CA PHE A 341 2.54 -2.74 -4.20
C PHE A 341 1.86 -4.05 -4.61
N SER A 342 1.12 -4.06 -5.73
CA SER A 342 0.48 -5.28 -6.24
C SER A 342 1.48 -6.31 -6.76
N PHE A 343 2.71 -5.90 -7.10
CA PHE A 343 3.75 -6.80 -7.60
C PHE A 343 5.09 -6.71 -6.87
N LEU A 344 5.42 -5.59 -6.21
CA LEU A 344 6.68 -5.35 -5.51
C LEU A 344 7.11 -6.52 -4.61
N PHE A 345 6.20 -7.00 -3.75
CA PHE A 345 6.52 -8.04 -2.76
C PHE A 345 6.44 -9.46 -3.33
N ILE A 346 5.81 -9.61 -4.51
CA ILE A 346 5.62 -10.91 -5.17
C ILE A 346 6.73 -11.16 -6.19
N ALA A 347 7.14 -10.12 -6.90
CA ALA A 347 8.14 -10.13 -7.95
C ALA A 347 9.08 -8.92 -7.82
N PRO A 348 10.00 -8.91 -6.83
CA PRO A 348 10.94 -7.81 -6.62
C PRO A 348 11.75 -7.46 -7.86
N VAL A 349 12.03 -8.44 -8.73
CA VAL A 349 12.73 -8.23 -10.00
C VAL A 349 11.96 -7.29 -10.93
N LEU A 350 10.62 -7.42 -11.01
CA LEU A 350 9.80 -6.48 -11.78
C LEU A 350 9.89 -5.06 -11.21
N TYR A 351 10.05 -4.93 -9.89
CA TYR A 351 10.20 -3.63 -9.24
C TYR A 351 11.54 -2.96 -9.55
N VAL A 352 12.64 -3.71 -9.53
CA VAL A 352 13.95 -3.18 -9.90
C VAL A 352 13.97 -2.73 -11.37
N ILE A 353 13.34 -3.49 -12.26
CA ILE A 353 13.22 -3.13 -13.68
C ILE A 353 12.34 -1.89 -13.84
N HIS A 354 11.22 -1.82 -13.13
CA HIS A 354 10.38 -0.63 -13.07
C HIS A 354 11.16 0.59 -12.58
N ALA A 355 11.96 0.47 -11.52
CA ALA A 355 12.81 1.55 -11.03
C ALA A 355 13.86 1.98 -12.05
N LEU A 356 14.45 1.04 -12.79
CA LEU A 356 15.39 1.35 -13.88
C LEU A 356 14.70 2.11 -15.01
N PHE A 357 13.52 1.65 -15.44
CA PHE A 357 12.74 2.35 -16.44
C PHE A 357 12.29 3.73 -15.95
N ASP A 358 11.96 3.90 -14.68
CA ASP A 358 11.65 5.22 -14.13
C ASP A 358 12.88 6.14 -14.18
N GLY A 359 14.05 5.67 -13.76
CA GLY A 359 15.31 6.41 -13.91
C GLY A 359 15.60 6.82 -15.35
N LEU A 360 15.44 5.90 -16.30
CA LEU A 360 15.60 6.20 -17.73
C LEU A 360 14.57 7.23 -18.23
N ALA A 361 13.34 7.19 -17.73
CA ALA A 361 12.32 8.18 -18.06
C ALA A 361 12.69 9.59 -17.58
N PHE A 362 13.23 9.71 -16.36
CA PHE A 362 13.79 10.98 -15.86
C PHE A 362 14.96 11.47 -16.73
N MET A 363 15.88 10.56 -17.09
CA MET A 363 17.00 10.93 -17.95
C MET A 363 16.53 11.42 -19.32
N LEU A 364 15.56 10.74 -19.94
CA LEU A 364 15.01 11.15 -21.23
C LEU A 364 14.25 12.47 -21.14
N ALA A 365 13.48 12.70 -20.07
CA ALA A 365 12.83 13.98 -19.84
C ALA A 365 13.86 15.13 -19.83
N HIS A 366 14.97 14.93 -19.10
CA HIS A 366 16.08 15.89 -19.03
C HIS A 366 16.79 16.07 -20.37
N MET A 367 17.03 15.01 -21.15
CA MET A 367 17.62 15.13 -22.48
C MET A 367 16.71 15.87 -23.48
N LEU A 368 15.40 15.81 -23.27
CA LEU A 368 14.39 16.45 -24.11
C LEU A 368 13.92 17.79 -23.56
N HIS A 369 14.53 18.28 -22.46
CA HIS A 369 14.20 19.55 -21.82
C HIS A 369 12.70 19.68 -21.48
N ILE A 370 12.07 18.59 -21.06
CA ILE A 370 10.65 18.59 -20.66
C ILE A 370 10.56 19.24 -19.29
N THR A 371 9.98 20.43 -19.16
CA THR A 371 9.99 21.22 -17.92
C THR A 371 8.59 21.43 -17.35
N ILE A 372 7.87 20.31 -17.19
CA ILE A 372 6.54 20.28 -16.58
C ILE A 372 6.70 20.11 -15.07
N GLY A 373 6.26 21.10 -14.30
CA GLY A 373 6.20 21.05 -12.85
C GLY A 373 4.99 20.25 -12.34
N GLN A 374 4.91 20.10 -11.03
CA GLN A 374 3.82 19.36 -10.38
C GLN A 374 3.58 19.86 -8.96
N THR A 375 2.36 19.71 -8.48
CA THR A 375 2.00 20.04 -7.09
C THR A 375 2.32 18.89 -6.13
N PHE A 376 1.96 17.67 -6.53
CA PHE A 376 2.08 16.48 -5.70
C PHE A 376 2.81 15.34 -6.41
N SER A 377 2.18 14.63 -7.36
CA SER A 377 2.73 13.37 -7.88
C SER A 377 3.02 13.34 -9.39
N GLY A 378 2.54 14.29 -10.21
CA GLY A 378 2.87 14.33 -11.64
C GLY A 378 1.96 13.44 -12.50
N GLY A 379 0.65 13.53 -12.29
CA GLY A 379 -0.36 12.86 -13.10
C GLY A 379 -0.90 13.71 -14.26
N PHE A 380 -1.91 13.21 -14.96
CA PHE A 380 -2.56 13.91 -16.07
C PHE A 380 -3.11 15.29 -15.68
N ILE A 381 -3.56 15.46 -14.44
CA ILE A 381 -4.01 16.78 -13.94
C ILE A 381 -2.85 17.78 -13.93
N ASP A 382 -1.71 17.42 -13.32
CA ASP A 382 -0.51 18.26 -13.33
C ASP A 382 0.02 18.45 -14.76
N PHE A 383 -0.08 17.44 -15.64
CA PHE A 383 0.34 17.53 -17.04
C PHE A 383 -0.46 18.57 -17.84
N VAL A 384 -1.78 18.61 -17.64
CA VAL A 384 -2.65 19.62 -18.26
C VAL A 384 -2.33 21.00 -17.67
N LEU A 385 -2.35 21.11 -16.34
CA LEU A 385 -2.19 22.39 -15.64
C LEU A 385 -0.79 22.98 -15.81
N PHE A 386 0.28 22.21 -15.70
CA PHE A 386 1.63 22.75 -15.66
C PHE A 386 2.43 22.48 -16.94
N GLY A 387 1.86 21.71 -17.87
CA GLY A 387 2.44 21.42 -19.19
C GLY A 387 1.66 22.10 -20.30
N ILE A 388 0.50 21.54 -20.65
CA ILE A 388 -0.29 21.96 -21.82
C ILE A 388 -0.71 23.43 -21.73
N LEU A 389 -1.30 23.84 -20.59
CA LEU A 389 -1.80 25.21 -20.42
C LEU A 389 -0.70 26.27 -20.38
N GLN A 390 0.55 25.86 -20.13
CA GLN A 390 1.72 26.74 -20.17
C GLN A 390 2.30 26.92 -21.58
N GLY A 391 1.89 26.06 -22.52
CA GLY A 391 2.30 26.10 -23.92
C GLY A 391 3.62 25.36 -24.19
N GLU A 392 3.73 24.84 -25.42
CA GLU A 392 4.87 23.99 -25.84
C GLU A 392 6.21 24.71 -25.71
N ALA A 393 6.27 25.99 -26.08
CA ALA A 393 7.50 26.77 -25.99
C ALA A 393 8.08 26.80 -24.57
N LYS A 394 7.24 26.81 -23.52
CA LYS A 394 7.73 26.87 -22.14
C LYS A 394 8.12 25.51 -21.57
N THR A 395 7.43 24.45 -21.97
CA THR A 395 7.42 23.16 -21.24
C THR A 395 7.84 21.94 -22.05
N ASN A 396 7.89 22.01 -23.38
CA ASN A 396 8.17 20.87 -24.26
C ASN A 396 7.23 19.67 -23.98
N TRP A 397 5.96 19.95 -23.65
CA TRP A 397 5.02 18.93 -23.17
C TRP A 397 4.66 17.89 -24.24
N MET A 398 4.75 18.23 -25.52
CA MET A 398 4.44 17.31 -26.62
C MET A 398 5.38 16.09 -26.66
N PHE A 399 6.58 16.20 -26.09
CA PHE A 399 7.50 15.08 -25.98
C PHE A 399 7.04 14.01 -24.99
N VAL A 400 6.20 14.36 -24.00
CA VAL A 400 5.67 13.39 -23.02
C VAL A 400 4.88 12.28 -23.71
N PRO A 401 3.83 12.53 -24.51
CA PRO A 401 3.14 11.45 -25.23
C PRO A 401 4.03 10.79 -26.30
N LEU A 402 4.94 11.54 -26.93
CA LEU A 402 5.85 11.01 -27.95
C LEU A 402 6.77 9.91 -27.39
N VAL A 403 7.31 10.10 -26.18
CA VAL A 403 8.12 9.11 -25.48
C VAL A 403 7.25 8.11 -24.72
N GLY A 404 6.14 8.59 -24.15
CA GLY A 404 5.21 7.82 -23.34
C GLY A 404 4.60 6.63 -24.06
N VAL A 405 4.14 6.79 -25.31
CA VAL A 405 3.54 5.69 -26.08
C VAL A 405 4.53 4.53 -26.29
N PRO A 406 5.77 4.74 -26.78
CA PRO A 406 6.81 3.71 -26.74
C PRO A 406 7.06 3.13 -25.34
N TRP A 407 7.05 3.97 -24.30
CA TRP A 407 7.23 3.52 -22.91
C TRP A 407 6.15 2.55 -22.44
N PHE A 408 4.90 2.79 -22.83
CA PHE A 408 3.78 1.86 -22.58
C PHE A 408 4.09 0.46 -23.13
N PHE A 409 4.55 0.39 -24.38
CA PHE A 409 4.88 -0.89 -25.02
C PHE A 409 6.10 -1.55 -24.36
N LEU A 410 7.13 -0.76 -24.02
CA LEU A 410 8.30 -1.25 -23.29
C LEU A 410 7.88 -1.95 -21.99
N TYR A 411 7.04 -1.31 -21.19
CA TYR A 411 6.49 -1.90 -19.97
C TYR A 411 5.63 -3.12 -20.25
N TYR A 412 4.67 -3.02 -21.18
CA TYR A 412 3.76 -4.12 -21.49
C TYR A 412 4.48 -5.39 -21.91
N PHE A 413 5.41 -5.30 -22.88
CA PHE A 413 6.13 -6.47 -23.36
C PHE A 413 7.10 -7.02 -22.32
N THR A 414 7.81 -6.15 -21.59
CA THR A 414 8.75 -6.57 -20.54
C THR A 414 8.03 -7.29 -19.40
N PHE A 415 6.97 -6.69 -18.85
CA PHE A 415 6.19 -7.31 -17.77
C PHE A 415 5.56 -8.60 -18.23
N ARG A 416 4.90 -8.62 -19.40
CA ARG A 416 4.25 -9.83 -19.92
C ARG A 416 5.24 -10.96 -20.16
N TYR A 417 6.42 -10.66 -20.69
CA TYR A 417 7.47 -11.64 -20.90
C TYR A 417 7.94 -12.23 -19.57
N LEU A 418 8.32 -11.38 -18.62
CA LEU A 418 8.88 -11.81 -17.33
C LEU A 418 7.85 -12.55 -16.47
N ILE A 419 6.61 -12.08 -16.42
CA ILE A 419 5.53 -12.75 -15.68
C ILE A 419 5.32 -14.18 -16.19
N ASN A 420 5.28 -14.38 -17.51
CA ASN A 420 5.11 -15.72 -18.08
C ASN A 420 6.38 -16.57 -17.98
N ARG A 421 7.56 -15.98 -18.18
CA ARG A 421 8.85 -16.69 -18.17
C ARG A 421 9.21 -17.26 -16.80
N PHE A 422 8.85 -16.53 -15.74
CA PHE A 422 9.20 -16.84 -14.35
C PHE A 422 7.99 -17.26 -13.49
N ASP A 423 6.80 -17.34 -14.09
CA ASP A 423 5.54 -17.66 -13.39
C ASP A 423 5.30 -16.80 -12.15
N PHE A 424 5.51 -15.48 -12.28
CA PHE A 424 5.25 -14.56 -11.17
C PHE A 424 3.76 -14.55 -10.81
N ALA A 425 3.46 -14.62 -9.52
CA ALA A 425 2.10 -14.68 -8.99
C ALA A 425 1.43 -13.31 -8.89
N THR A 426 1.52 -12.49 -9.95
CA THR A 426 0.85 -11.18 -10.03
C THR A 426 -0.66 -11.31 -9.82
N PRO A 427 -1.40 -10.21 -9.54
CA PRO A 427 -2.82 -10.29 -9.22
C PRO A 427 -3.62 -11.16 -10.21
N GLY A 428 -4.33 -12.16 -9.68
CA GLY A 428 -5.10 -13.14 -10.46
C GLY A 428 -4.35 -14.34 -10.99
N ARG A 429 -3.05 -14.45 -10.72
CA ARG A 429 -2.20 -15.63 -10.99
C ARG A 429 -1.92 -16.45 -9.73
N GLU A 430 -2.53 -16.11 -8.61
CA GLU A 430 -2.32 -16.83 -7.36
C GLU A 430 -2.75 -18.30 -7.53
N LYS A 431 -1.92 -19.23 -7.06
CA LYS A 431 -2.35 -20.63 -6.92
C LYS A 431 -3.34 -20.65 -5.75
N GLU A 432 -4.54 -21.17 -5.97
CA GLU A 432 -5.42 -21.44 -4.86
C GLU A 432 -4.66 -22.37 -3.90
N ALA A 433 -4.40 -21.91 -2.69
CA ALA A 433 -4.19 -22.86 -1.62
C ALA A 433 -5.52 -23.61 -1.55
N MET A 434 -5.49 -24.92 -1.84
CA MET A 434 -6.62 -25.81 -1.58
C MET A 434 -7.06 -25.57 -0.14
N VAL A 435 -8.09 -24.75 0.01
CA VAL A 435 -9.02 -24.87 1.11
C VAL A 435 -10.19 -25.50 0.40
N ASP A 436 -10.26 -26.83 0.51
CA ASP A 436 -11.49 -27.57 0.27
C ASP A 436 -12.56 -27.00 1.20
N ASP A 437 -13.20 -25.92 0.77
CA ASP A 437 -14.55 -25.58 1.18
C ASP A 437 -15.40 -25.89 -0.05
N VAL A 438 -16.13 -26.99 0.05
CA VAL A 438 -17.22 -27.31 -0.87
C VAL A 438 -18.20 -26.15 -0.78
N SER A 439 -18.06 -25.19 -1.69
CA SER A 439 -18.95 -24.04 -1.79
C SER A 439 -20.24 -24.48 -2.48
N LEU A 440 -21.19 -24.99 -1.70
CA LEU A 440 -22.59 -24.96 -2.12
C LEU A 440 -22.99 -23.49 -2.37
N PRO A 441 -23.78 -23.18 -3.43
CA PRO A 441 -24.38 -21.87 -3.64
C PRO A 441 -25.05 -21.34 -2.36
N GLN A 442 -25.00 -20.01 -2.16
CA GLN A 442 -25.44 -19.32 -0.94
C GLN A 442 -26.83 -19.76 -0.43
N SER A 443 -27.79 -19.89 -1.35
CA SER A 443 -29.17 -20.32 -1.04
C SER A 443 -29.27 -21.81 -0.68
N GLU A 444 -28.47 -22.66 -1.32
CA GLU A 444 -28.47 -24.11 -1.10
C GLU A 444 -27.82 -24.48 0.23
N ARG A 445 -26.78 -23.72 0.64
CA ARG A 445 -26.11 -23.93 1.94
C ARG A 445 -27.07 -23.69 3.10
N ALA A 446 -27.72 -22.53 3.17
CA ALA A 446 -28.60 -22.21 4.28
C ALA A 446 -29.82 -23.14 4.36
N ALA A 447 -30.41 -23.52 3.22
CA ALA A 447 -31.46 -24.52 3.15
C ALA A 447 -31.00 -25.89 3.68
N ALA A 448 -29.79 -26.32 3.32
CA ALA A 448 -29.20 -27.57 3.82
C ALA A 448 -28.88 -27.51 5.32
N VAL A 449 -28.46 -26.36 5.85
CA VAL A 449 -28.26 -26.15 7.30
C VAL A 449 -29.59 -26.26 8.05
N ILE A 450 -30.66 -25.63 7.55
CA ILE A 450 -31.99 -25.71 8.15
C ILE A 450 -32.52 -27.15 8.12
N ALA A 451 -32.35 -27.85 6.99
CA ALA A 451 -32.72 -29.26 6.88
C ALA A 451 -31.93 -30.14 7.87
N GLY A 452 -30.62 -29.89 8.02
CA GLY A 452 -29.77 -30.58 8.98
C GLY A 452 -30.13 -30.33 10.44
N LEU A 453 -30.76 -29.20 10.76
CA LEU A 453 -31.27 -28.87 12.11
C LEU A 453 -32.68 -29.43 12.38
N GLY A 454 -33.27 -30.17 11.44
CA GLY A 454 -34.61 -30.76 11.58
C GLY A 454 -35.74 -29.94 10.94
N GLY A 455 -35.42 -28.96 10.10
CA GLY A 455 -36.37 -28.13 9.36
C GLY A 455 -36.74 -26.81 10.05
N LYS A 456 -37.37 -25.89 9.30
CA LYS A 456 -37.74 -24.53 9.76
C LYS A 456 -38.59 -24.56 11.04
N ASP A 457 -39.56 -25.49 11.11
CA ASP A 457 -40.47 -25.60 12.26
C ASP A 457 -39.80 -26.09 13.55
N ASN A 458 -38.60 -26.69 13.44
CA ASN A 458 -37.83 -27.19 14.57
C ASN A 458 -36.93 -26.12 15.21
N LEU A 459 -36.77 -24.96 14.60
CA LEU A 459 -35.91 -23.88 15.09
C LEU A 459 -36.69 -22.93 16.01
N GLU A 460 -36.15 -22.63 17.19
CA GLU A 460 -36.70 -21.60 18.09
C GLU A 460 -35.83 -20.35 18.10
N GLU A 461 -34.51 -20.52 18.22
CA GLU A 461 -33.56 -19.41 18.29
C GLU A 461 -32.30 -19.77 17.51
N VAL A 462 -31.82 -18.82 16.71
CA VAL A 462 -30.59 -18.95 15.94
C VAL A 462 -29.66 -17.80 16.31
N ASP A 463 -28.51 -18.12 16.86
CA ASP A 463 -27.45 -17.16 17.17
C ASP A 463 -26.07 -17.70 16.77
N CYS A 464 -25.01 -16.91 16.92
CA CYS A 464 -23.67 -17.38 16.67
C CYS A 464 -22.65 -16.77 17.64
N CYS A 465 -21.60 -17.53 17.94
CA CYS A 465 -20.36 -16.97 18.49
C CYS A 465 -19.29 -16.89 17.39
N ALA A 466 -18.06 -16.53 17.73
CA ALA A 466 -16.98 -16.34 16.75
C ALA A 466 -16.69 -17.55 15.83
N THR A 467 -17.07 -18.78 16.23
CA THR A 467 -16.77 -20.00 15.45
C THR A 467 -17.90 -21.02 15.38
N ARG A 468 -19.03 -20.79 16.04
CA ARG A 468 -20.12 -21.77 16.13
C ARG A 468 -21.49 -21.12 15.96
N LEU A 469 -22.35 -21.80 15.22
CA LEU A 469 -23.76 -21.50 15.14
C LEU A 469 -24.40 -22.14 16.36
N ARG A 470 -25.09 -21.33 17.17
CA ARG A 470 -25.78 -21.75 18.38
C ARG A 470 -27.26 -21.73 18.07
N VAL A 471 -27.88 -22.89 18.15
CA VAL A 471 -29.28 -23.05 17.77
C VAL A 471 -30.01 -23.70 18.92
N THR A 472 -31.12 -23.11 19.32
CA THR A 472 -32.10 -23.75 20.19
C THR A 472 -33.16 -24.37 19.28
N VAL A 473 -33.34 -25.69 19.39
CA VAL A 473 -34.33 -26.45 18.61
C VAL A 473 -35.44 -26.98 19.52
N LYS A 474 -36.64 -27.18 18.98
CA LYS A 474 -37.77 -27.76 19.72
C LYS A 474 -37.52 -29.22 20.09
N ASP A 475 -36.88 -29.95 19.18
CA ASP A 475 -36.56 -31.37 19.34
C ASP A 475 -35.14 -31.66 18.83
N GLY A 476 -34.23 -31.92 19.77
CA GLY A 476 -32.84 -32.28 19.48
C GLY A 476 -32.65 -33.60 18.75
N SER A 477 -33.65 -34.50 18.76
CA SER A 477 -33.57 -35.80 18.07
C SER A 477 -33.70 -35.70 16.55
N LYS A 478 -34.24 -34.58 16.03
CA LYS A 478 -34.38 -34.31 14.60
C LYS A 478 -33.12 -33.73 13.95
N VAL A 479 -32.08 -33.45 14.75
CA VAL A 479 -30.82 -32.88 14.28
C VAL A 479 -29.97 -33.97 13.62
N ASN A 480 -29.57 -33.74 12.38
CA ASN A 480 -28.75 -34.67 11.60
C ASN A 480 -27.29 -34.18 11.53
N ASP A 481 -26.43 -34.75 12.38
CA ASP A 481 -25.00 -34.42 12.44
C ASP A 481 -24.28 -34.66 11.10
N ALA A 482 -24.62 -35.73 10.37
CA ALA A 482 -23.98 -36.04 9.10
C ALA A 482 -24.36 -35.01 8.02
N ALA A 483 -25.63 -34.60 7.96
CA ALA A 483 -26.08 -33.56 7.03
C ALA A 483 -25.42 -32.20 7.31
N LEU A 484 -25.29 -31.84 8.59
CA LEU A 484 -24.62 -30.60 9.00
C LEU A 484 -23.10 -30.63 8.75
N LYS A 485 -22.45 -31.78 8.84
CA LYS A 485 -21.05 -31.91 8.41
C LYS A 485 -20.91 -31.76 6.89
N ALA A 486 -21.88 -32.23 6.12
CA ALA A 486 -21.90 -32.08 4.66
C ALA A 486 -22.04 -30.61 4.20
N THR A 487 -22.54 -29.70 5.05
CA THR A 487 -22.57 -28.26 4.79
C THR A 487 -21.27 -27.53 5.16
N GLY A 488 -20.21 -28.27 5.53
CA GLY A 488 -18.90 -27.72 5.89
C GLY A 488 -18.68 -27.55 7.41
N ALA A 489 -19.56 -28.09 8.26
CA ALA A 489 -19.33 -28.07 9.70
C ALA A 489 -18.19 -29.03 10.10
N ARG A 490 -17.28 -28.54 10.96
CA ARG A 490 -16.18 -29.33 11.52
C ARG A 490 -16.61 -30.21 12.70
N GLY A 491 -17.82 -30.00 13.20
CA GLY A 491 -18.40 -30.79 14.28
C GLY A 491 -19.75 -30.23 14.72
N VAL A 492 -20.61 -31.11 15.21
CA VAL A 492 -21.89 -30.75 15.81
C VAL A 492 -21.93 -31.28 17.25
N ILE A 493 -22.44 -30.46 18.16
CA ILE A 493 -22.65 -30.83 19.56
C ILE A 493 -24.14 -30.64 19.85
N VAL A 494 -24.82 -31.73 20.18
CA VAL A 494 -26.23 -31.72 20.60
C VAL A 494 -26.30 -32.01 22.10
N ARG A 495 -26.92 -31.14 22.88
CA ARG A 495 -27.18 -31.33 24.32
C ARG A 495 -28.61 -30.94 24.64
N GLY A 496 -29.48 -31.94 24.72
CA GLY A 496 -30.92 -31.72 24.79
C GLY A 496 -31.38 -30.93 23.56
N ASN A 497 -31.99 -29.77 23.79
CA ASN A 497 -32.49 -28.87 22.75
C ASN A 497 -31.47 -27.81 22.30
N GLY A 498 -30.29 -27.75 22.94
CA GLY A 498 -29.20 -26.86 22.53
C GLY A 498 -28.27 -27.53 21.52
N VAL A 499 -28.09 -26.92 20.35
CA VAL A 499 -27.22 -27.40 19.27
C VAL A 499 -26.11 -26.39 19.02
N GLN A 500 -24.87 -26.87 18.89
CA GLN A 500 -23.74 -26.06 18.42
C GLN A 500 -23.12 -26.68 17.17
N VAL A 501 -23.11 -25.94 16.06
CA VAL A 501 -22.51 -26.35 14.79
C VAL A 501 -21.24 -25.54 14.54
N ILE A 502 -20.10 -26.21 14.39
CA ILE A 502 -18.77 -25.57 14.33
C ILE A 502 -18.39 -25.27 12.87
N TYR A 503 -18.70 -24.07 12.38
CA TYR A 503 -18.35 -23.62 11.03
C TYR A 503 -17.05 -22.79 10.96
N GLY A 504 -16.53 -22.32 12.10
CA GLY A 504 -15.38 -21.43 12.12
C GLY A 504 -15.73 -19.96 11.80
N PRO A 505 -14.78 -19.14 11.33
CA PRO A 505 -14.93 -17.68 11.27
C PRO A 505 -16.05 -17.14 10.37
N HIS A 506 -16.60 -17.99 9.49
CA HIS A 506 -17.65 -17.62 8.54
C HIS A 506 -19.07 -17.78 9.10
N VAL A 507 -19.19 -18.15 10.38
CA VAL A 507 -20.48 -18.52 10.97
C VAL A 507 -21.48 -17.37 11.07
N THR A 508 -21.02 -16.12 11.17
CA THR A 508 -21.89 -14.94 11.11
C THR A 508 -22.59 -14.80 9.76
N ILE A 509 -21.91 -15.17 8.66
CA ILE A 509 -22.49 -15.17 7.31
C ILE A 509 -23.56 -16.26 7.23
N ILE A 510 -23.25 -17.46 7.70
CA ILE A 510 -24.20 -18.59 7.72
C ILE A 510 -25.43 -18.28 8.59
N LYS A 511 -25.25 -17.61 9.74
CA LYS A 511 -26.35 -17.15 10.58
C LYS A 511 -27.29 -16.24 9.79
N ASN A 512 -26.74 -15.20 9.16
CA ASN A 512 -27.54 -14.23 8.42
C ASN A 512 -28.30 -14.88 7.26
N GLU A 513 -27.67 -15.81 6.54
CA GLU A 513 -28.33 -16.56 5.45
C GLU A 513 -29.47 -17.46 5.97
N VAL A 514 -29.29 -18.09 7.13
CA VAL A 514 -30.35 -18.88 7.78
C VAL A 514 -31.50 -17.96 8.21
N GLU A 515 -31.20 -16.83 8.85
CA GLU A 515 -32.22 -15.85 9.27
C GLU A 515 -33.01 -15.28 8.08
N GLU A 516 -32.37 -15.06 6.94
CA GLU A 516 -33.02 -14.58 5.70
C GLU A 516 -34.03 -15.60 5.12
N ILE A 517 -33.82 -16.91 5.30
CA ILE A 517 -34.79 -17.95 4.93
C ILE A 517 -35.90 -18.09 5.99
N LEU A 518 -35.62 -17.69 7.24
CA LEU A 518 -36.55 -17.80 8.35
C LEU A 518 -37.53 -16.63 8.43
N SER A 519 -37.12 -15.42 8.05
CA SER A 519 -38.00 -14.28 7.76
C SER A 519 -38.96 -14.59 6.63
#